data_AF-A0A3D3PFN6-F1
#
_entry.id   AF-A0A3D3PFN6-F1
#
_cell.length_a   1.000
_cell.length_b   1.000
_cell.length_c   1.000
_cell.angle_alpha   90.00
_cell.angle_beta   90.00
_cell.angle_gamma   90.00
#
_symmetry.space_group_name_H-M   'P 1'
#
loop_
_entity.id
_entity.type
_entity.pdbx_description
1 polymer ?
#
loop_
_entity_poly.entity_id
_entity_poly.type
_entity_poly.pdbx_seq_one_letter_code
_entity_poly.pdbx_strand_id
1 'polypeptide(L)' 'MSIGLSEQEIFRREALQELRKLGIDPYPPEEFEINVTAKDIQDNYEGNTDSYKNISIAGRIMTRRIMGSVS' A
#
# COMPACT_ATOMS: atom_id res chain seq x y z
N MET A 1 -3.53 25.65 22.17
CA MET A 1 -4.57 24.63 21.92
C MET A 1 -3.95 23.28 22.23
N SER A 2 -4.36 22.65 23.34
CA SER A 2 -3.98 21.27 23.64
C SER A 2 -4.74 20.36 22.68
N ILE A 3 -4.14 20.13 21.52
CA ILE A 3 -4.62 19.18 20.50
C ILE A 3 -4.40 17.76 21.05
N GLY A 4 -5.36 17.28 21.84
CA GLY A 4 -5.46 15.85 22.10
C GLY A 4 -5.51 15.12 20.77
N LEU A 5 -4.65 14.11 20.60
CA LEU A 5 -4.59 13.31 19.38
C LEU A 5 -5.97 12.67 19.15
N SER A 6 -6.43 12.65 17.90
CA SER A 6 -7.61 11.86 17.55
C SER A 6 -7.33 10.37 17.82
N GLU A 7 -8.35 9.59 18.18
CA GLU A 7 -8.26 8.14 18.33
C GLU A 7 -7.61 7.48 17.10
N GLN A 8 -7.90 8.00 15.91
CA GLN A 8 -7.31 7.52 14.66
C GLN A 8 -5.80 7.78 14.58
N GLU A 9 -5.33 8.92 15.10
CA GLU A 9 -3.90 9.26 15.11
C GLU A 9 -3.14 8.43 16.14
N ILE A 10 -3.75 8.17 17.29
CA ILE A 10 -3.20 7.29 18.33
C ILE A 10 -3.01 5.89 17.74
N PHE A 11 -4.07 5.33 17.13
CA PHE A 11 -4.02 4.02 16.50
C PHE A 11 -2.95 3.93 15.40
N ARG A 12 -2.80 4.97 14.57
CA ARG A 12 -1.74 5.01 13.55
C ARG A 12 -0.33 5.02 14.14
N ARG A 13 -0.13 5.68 15.28
CA ARG A 13 1.15 5.71 15.99
C ARG A 13 1.47 4.37 16.64
N GLU A 14 0.47 3.72 17.24
CA GLU A 14 0.61 2.37 17.80
C GLU A 14 0.98 1.36 16.71
N ALA A 15 0.26 1.37 15.59
CA ALA A 15 0.58 0.52 14.43
C ALA A 15 1.99 0.77 13.89
N LEU A 16 2.44 2.04 13.85
CA LEU A 16 3.82 2.38 13.47
C LEU A 16 4.85 1.79 14.44
N GLN A 17 4.58 1.83 15.74
CA GLN A 17 5.44 1.21 16.75
C GLN A 17 5.47 -0.32 16.61
N GLU A 18 4.34 -0.95 16.32
CA GLU A 18 4.28 -2.39 16.08
C GLU A 18 5.07 -2.81 14.84
N LEU A 19 4.96 -2.07 13.73
CA LEU A 19 5.76 -2.31 12.52
C LEU A 19 7.26 -2.28 12.83
N ARG A 20 7.70 -1.28 13.62
CA ARG A 20 9.10 -1.19 14.07
C ARG A 20 9.51 -2.34 14.98
N LYS A 21 8.63 -2.82 15.87
CA LYS A 21 8.89 -4.00 16.72
C LYS A 21 9.04 -5.28 15.91
N LEU A 22 8.31 -5.39 14.80
CA LEU A 22 8.42 -6.50 13.86
C LEU A 22 9.69 -6.41 12.98
N GLY A 23 10.50 -5.34 13.11
CA GLY A 23 11.70 -5.11 12.31
C GLY A 23 11.41 -4.62 10.89
N ILE A 24 10.17 -4.23 10.59
CA ILE A 24 9.77 -3.67 9.30
C ILE A 24 10.00 -2.16 9.35
N ASP A 25 10.82 -1.64 8.46
CA ASP A 25 10.99 -0.19 8.32
C ASP A 25 9.77 0.38 7.56
N PRO A 26 8.92 1.22 8.19
CA PRO A 26 7.79 1.84 7.51
C PRO A 26 8.20 2.89 6.47
N TYR A 27 9.45 3.36 6.48
CA TYR A 27 9.98 4.34 5.54
C TYR A 27 11.30 3.85 4.95
N PRO A 28 11.29 2.76 4.16
CA PRO A 28 12.51 2.23 3.59
C PRO A 28 13.17 3.31 2.70
N PRO A 29 14.50 3.50 2.80
CA PRO A 29 15.23 4.42 1.95
C PRO A 29 15.40 3.89 0.52
N GLU A 30 15.18 2.58 0.31
CA GLU A 30 15.30 1.95 -1.01
C GLU A 30 14.11 2.28 -1.90
N GLU A 31 14.40 2.60 -3.16
CA GLU A 31 13.39 2.79 -4.19
C GLU A 31 12.70 1.46 -4.47
N PHE A 32 11.37 1.46 -4.41
CA PHE A 32 10.60 0.27 -4.78
C PHE A 32 10.55 0.17 -6.31
N GLU A 33 11.19 -0.85 -6.87
CA GLU A 33 11.18 -1.09 -8.32
C GLU A 33 9.76 -1.40 -8.80
N ILE A 34 9.18 -0.45 -9.55
CA ILE A 34 7.91 -0.63 -10.25
C ILE A 34 8.19 -1.07 -11.69
N ASN A 35 7.43 -2.04 -12.18
CA ASN A 35 7.56 -2.49 -13.57
C ASN A 35 6.48 -1.90 -14.49
N VAL A 36 5.34 -1.50 -13.93
CA VAL A 36 4.22 -0.92 -14.67
C VAL A 36 3.58 0.20 -13.87
N THR A 37 2.93 1.13 -14.57
CA THR A 37 2.17 2.21 -13.93
C THR A 37 0.68 1.92 -13.98
N ALA A 38 -0.09 2.43 -13.02
CA ALA A 38 -1.54 2.25 -13.01
C ALA A 38 -2.22 2.77 -14.29
N LYS A 39 -1.67 3.85 -14.88
CA LYS A 39 -2.16 4.40 -16.16
C LYS A 39 -1.90 3.46 -17.33
N ASP A 40 -0.71 2.86 -17.37
CA ASP A 40 -0.35 1.91 -18.42
C ASP A 40 -1.26 0.67 -18.40
N ILE A 41 -1.49 0.08 -17.22
CA ILE A 41 -2.41 -1.05 -17.08
C ILE A 41 -3.81 -0.66 -17.57
N GLN A 42 -4.32 0.49 -17.15
CA GLN A 42 -5.67 0.91 -17.53
C GLN A 42 -5.88 1.04 -19.05
N ASP A 43 -4.84 1.46 -19.77
CA ASP A 43 -4.90 1.69 -21.22
C ASP A 43 -4.61 0.42 -22.04
N ASN A 44 -3.69 -0.43 -21.57
CA ASN A 44 -3.13 -1.54 -22.36
C ASN A 44 -3.60 -2.95 -21.91
N TYR A 45 -4.31 -3.07 -20.79
CA TYR A 45 -4.73 -4.38 -20.26
C TYR A 45 -5.63 -5.19 -21.20
N GLU A 46 -6.55 -4.52 -21.92
CA GLU A 46 -7.50 -5.20 -22.82
C GLU A 46 -6.82 -5.82 -24.06
N GLY A 47 -5.68 -5.26 -24.50
CA GLY A 47 -4.96 -5.73 -25.68
C GLY A 47 -3.91 -6.81 -25.41
N ASN A 48 -3.43 -6.94 -24.17
CA ASN A 48 -2.25 -7.75 -23.87
C ASN A 48 -2.28 -8.39 -22.48
N THR A 49 -3.32 -9.16 -22.21
CA THR A 49 -3.61 -9.76 -20.89
C THR A 49 -2.50 -10.70 -20.39
N ASP A 50 -1.70 -11.29 -21.29
CA ASP A 50 -0.60 -12.18 -20.91
C ASP A 50 0.62 -11.43 -20.34
N SER A 51 0.83 -10.19 -20.78
CA SER A 51 1.97 -9.36 -20.38
C SER A 51 1.86 -8.83 -18.93
N TYR A 52 0.67 -8.88 -18.33
CA TYR A 52 0.41 -8.36 -16.97
C TYR A 52 0.35 -9.46 -15.88
N LYS A 53 0.85 -10.67 -16.16
CA LYS A 53 0.85 -11.78 -15.18
C LYS A 53 1.72 -11.51 -13.94
N ASN A 54 2.84 -10.80 -14.09
CA ASN A 54 3.75 -10.43 -12.99
C ASN A 54 3.96 -8.92 -12.99
N ILE A 55 3.27 -8.22 -12.08
CA ILE A 55 3.33 -6.75 -11.96
C ILE A 55 3.72 -6.30 -10.55
N SER A 56 4.58 -5.29 -10.49
CA SER A 56 5.00 -4.56 -9.29
C SER A 56 4.57 -3.11 -9.44
N ILE A 57 3.66 -2.65 -8.58
CA ILE A 57 3.11 -1.29 -8.59
C ILE A 57 3.22 -0.65 -7.21
N ALA A 58 3.40 0.67 -7.18
CA ALA A 58 3.39 1.48 -5.97
C ALA A 58 2.30 2.57 -6.07
N GLY A 59 1.63 2.88 -4.96
CA GLY A 59 0.55 3.86 -4.95
C GLY A 59 -0.04 4.10 -3.55
N ARG A 60 -1.06 4.98 -3.48
CA ARG A 60 -1.75 5.30 -2.23
C ARG A 60 -2.97 4.40 -2.03
N ILE A 61 -3.10 3.80 -0.85
CA ILE A 61 -4.32 3.09 -0.45
C ILE A 61 -5.41 4.14 -0.17
N MET A 62 -6.44 4.16 -1.01
CA MET A 62 -7.59 5.07 -0.88
C MET A 62 -8.75 4.41 -0.13
N THR A 63 -9.01 3.13 -0.45
CA THR A 63 -10.11 2.35 0.14
C THR A 63 -9.63 0.92 0.38
N ARG A 64 -10.01 0.34 1.52
CA ARG A 64 -9.79 -1.08 1.81
C ARG A 64 -11.14 -1.71 2.13
N ARG A 65 -11.57 -2.68 1.32
CA ARG A 65 -12.73 -3.52 1.61
C ARG A 65 -12.22 -4.87 2.11
N ILE A 66 -12.57 -5.24 3.34
CA ILE A 66 -12.26 -6.56 3.89
C ILE A 66 -13.47 -7.44 3.59
N MET A 67 -13.40 -8.18 2.49
CA MET A 67 -14.27 -9.34 2.30
C MET A 67 -13.64 -10.47 3.13
N GLY A 68 -14.43 -11.19 3.93
CA GLY A 68 -13.95 -12.34 4.71
C GLY A 68 -13.29 -13.42 3.82
N SER A 69 -12.71 -14.47 4.42
CA SER A 69 -11.85 -15.49 3.78
C SER A 69 -11.88 -15.53 2.25
N VAL A 70 -11.07 -14.67 1.64
CA VAL A 70 -10.55 -14.86 0.30
C VAL A 70 -9.30 -15.71 0.50
N SER A 71 -9.51 -17.03 0.53
CA SER A 71 -8.46 -18.05 0.43
C SER A 71 -8.01 -18.20 -1.01
#